data_AF-A0A350UP90-F1
#
_entry.id   AF-A0A350UP90-F1
#
_cell.length_a   1.000
_cell.length_b   1.000
_cell.length_c   1.000
_cell.angle_alpha   90.00
_cell.angle_beta   90.00
_cell.angle_gamma   90.00
#
_symmetry.space_group_name_H-M   'P 1'
#
loop_
_entity.id
_entity.type
_entity.pdbx_description
1 polymer ?
#
loop_
_entity_poly.entity_id
_entity_poly.type
_entity_poly.pdbx_seq_one_letter_code
_entity_poly.pdbx_strand_id
1 'polypeptide(L)'
;MPNHVHLIVIPREPDSLARTLGRTHADYARAANIQARTTGHFWQSRFYSCPMDERHQWFALAYVERNPLRAGLVADPAHYLWSSAPARFGGLDPSSILDQSLWQSQCDPHSWRAILSALSPDEALEKRIRDSTRTGRPLGDESFLAQLESTYPHIRPNKRGPKPKPASCTASAQGVK
;
A
#
# COMPACT_ATOMS: atom_id res chain seq x y z
N MET A 1 -10.51 -5.55 1.47
CA MET A 1 -10.60 -5.59 2.94
C MET A 1 -11.85 -4.82 3.37
N PRO A 2 -12.50 -5.13 4.50
CA PRO A 2 -13.78 -4.51 4.86
C PRO A 2 -13.69 -3.00 5.11
N ASN A 3 -12.51 -2.47 5.45
CA ASN A 3 -12.31 -1.05 5.82
C ASN A 3 -11.26 -0.31 4.98
N HIS A 4 -10.62 -0.96 3.99
CA HIS A 4 -9.65 -0.32 3.09
C HIS A 4 -9.44 -1.14 1.81
N VAL A 5 -8.79 -0.54 0.82
CA VAL A 5 -8.39 -1.17 -0.44
C VAL A 5 -6.88 -1.01 -0.65
N HIS A 6 -6.26 -2.01 -1.29
CA HIS A 6 -4.87 -1.97 -1.73
C HIS A 6 -4.85 -2.14 -3.24
N LEU A 7 -4.06 -1.32 -3.92
CA LEU A 7 -3.95 -1.29 -5.37
C LEU A 7 -2.48 -1.32 -5.78
N ILE A 8 -2.13 -2.18 -6.73
CA ILE A 8 -0.84 -2.18 -7.41
C ILE A 8 -1.14 -1.76 -8.85
N VAL A 9 -0.63 -0.61 -9.27
CA VAL A 9 -1.02 0.06 -10.50
C VAL A 9 0.17 0.72 -11.18
N ILE A 10 0.11 0.81 -12.50
CA ILE A 10 1.07 1.54 -13.32
C ILE A 10 0.37 2.81 -13.83
N PRO A 11 0.72 4.01 -13.32
CA PRO A 11 0.12 5.25 -13.81
C PRO A 11 0.59 5.54 -15.24
N ARG A 12 -0.34 5.95 -16.11
CA ARG A 12 -0.03 6.34 -17.50
C ARG A 12 0.60 7.74 -17.60
N GLU A 13 0.18 8.65 -16.73
CA GLU A 13 0.69 10.02 -16.64
C GLU A 13 1.03 10.37 -15.19
N PRO A 14 1.88 11.38 -14.93
CA PRO A 14 2.33 11.73 -13.58
C PRO A 14 1.21 12.02 -12.57
N ASP A 15 0.06 12.54 -13.02
CA ASP A 15 -1.10 12.90 -12.20
C ASP A 15 -2.26 11.89 -12.27
N SER A 16 -2.15 10.87 -13.14
CA SER A 16 -3.23 9.89 -13.41
C SER A 16 -3.72 9.21 -12.14
N LEU A 17 -2.80 8.82 -11.25
CA LEU A 17 -3.16 8.16 -9.99
C LEU A 17 -4.00 9.07 -9.10
N ALA A 18 -3.56 10.31 -8.91
CA ALA A 18 -4.23 11.27 -8.05
C ALA A 18 -5.62 11.66 -8.57
N ARG A 19 -5.75 11.88 -9.89
CA ARG A 19 -7.01 12.20 -10.54
C ARG A 19 -8.00 11.05 -10.48
N THR A 20 -7.55 9.84 -10.80
CA THR A 20 -8.40 8.64 -10.82
C THR A 20 -8.91 8.33 -9.42
N LEU A 21 -8.02 8.20 -8.42
CA LEU A 21 -8.44 7.89 -7.06
C LEU A 21 -9.24 9.03 -6.43
N GLY A 22 -8.87 10.29 -6.69
CA GLY A 22 -9.60 11.45 -6.20
C GLY A 22 -11.06 11.44 -6.67
N ARG A 23 -11.30 11.18 -7.96
CA ARG A 23 -12.66 11.10 -8.51
C ARG A 23 -13.43 9.89 -7.98
N THR A 24 -12.83 8.70 -8.06
CA THR A 24 -13.47 7.44 -7.61
C THR A 24 -13.85 7.50 -6.12
N HIS A 25 -12.94 8.00 -5.26
CA HIS A 25 -13.21 8.15 -3.84
C HIS A 25 -14.34 9.15 -3.57
N ALA A 26 -14.38 10.28 -4.28
CA ALA A 26 -15.41 11.28 -4.12
C ALA A 26 -16.80 10.76 -4.53
N ASP A 27 -16.88 10.06 -5.66
CA ASP A 27 -18.14 9.48 -6.15
C ASP A 27 -18.64 8.36 -5.22
N TYR A 28 -17.75 7.49 -4.77
CA TYR A 28 -18.09 6.44 -3.81
C TYR A 28 -18.54 7.02 -2.45
N ALA A 29 -17.82 8.00 -1.91
CA ALA A 29 -18.18 8.65 -0.65
C ALA A 29 -19.56 9.31 -0.73
N ARG A 30 -19.87 9.95 -1.87
CA ARG A 30 -21.21 10.52 -2.11
C ARG A 30 -22.28 9.43 -2.13
N ALA A 31 -22.08 8.36 -2.89
CA ALA A 31 -23.03 7.26 -3.00
C ALA A 31 -23.27 6.58 -1.64
N ALA A 32 -22.20 6.29 -0.89
CA ALA A 32 -22.28 5.67 0.43
C ALA A 32 -23.02 6.55 1.44
N ASN A 33 -22.75 7.85 1.47
CA ASN A 33 -23.46 8.80 2.34
C ASN A 33 -24.94 8.92 1.99
N ILE A 34 -25.28 8.95 0.69
CA ILE A 34 -26.69 8.96 0.25
C ILE A 34 -27.40 7.68 0.73
N GLN A 35 -26.78 6.51 0.53
CA GLN A 35 -27.33 5.23 0.92
C GLN A 35 -27.52 5.12 2.44
N ALA A 36 -26.54 5.59 3.21
CA ALA A 36 -26.60 5.58 4.67
C ALA A 36 -27.43 6.73 5.27
N ARG A 37 -27.91 7.68 4.45
CA ARG A 37 -28.56 8.93 4.88
C ARG A 37 -27.71 9.73 5.87
N THR A 38 -26.39 9.73 5.65
CA THR A 38 -25.41 10.43 6.47
C THR A 38 -24.73 11.55 5.67
N THR A 39 -23.99 12.40 6.38
CA THR A 39 -23.12 13.42 5.77
C THR A 39 -21.74 13.35 6.43
N GLY A 40 -20.73 13.90 5.77
CA GLY A 40 -19.36 13.97 6.29
C GLY A 40 -18.37 13.04 5.60
N HIS A 41 -17.24 12.81 6.25
CA HIS A 41 -16.11 12.07 5.70
C HIS A 41 -16.38 10.57 5.67
N PHE A 42 -16.27 9.97 4.49
CA PHE A 42 -16.30 8.51 4.32
C PHE A 42 -14.91 7.88 4.42
N TRP A 43 -13.92 8.48 3.75
CA TRP A 43 -12.53 8.00 3.76
C TRP A 43 -11.74 8.65 4.91
N GLN A 44 -10.88 7.88 5.55
CA GLN A 44 -10.05 8.36 6.67
C GLN A 44 -9.04 9.45 6.25
N SER A 45 -8.49 9.35 5.04
CA SER A 45 -7.43 10.22 4.54
C SER A 45 -7.39 10.22 3.00
N ARG A 46 -6.48 11.02 2.44
CA ARG A 46 -5.97 10.82 1.08
C ARG A 46 -5.33 9.44 0.96
N PHE A 47 -5.23 8.94 -0.27
CA PHE A 47 -4.55 7.68 -0.53
C PHE A 47 -3.05 7.79 -0.17
N TYR A 48 -2.48 6.65 0.21
CA TYR A 48 -1.05 6.47 0.39
C TYR A 48 -0.49 5.73 -0.83
N SER A 49 0.71 6.09 -1.28
CA SER A 49 1.34 5.46 -2.45
C SER A 49 2.85 5.53 -2.33
N CYS A 50 3.55 4.47 -2.72
CA CYS A 50 5.00 4.48 -2.89
C CYS A 50 5.36 3.83 -4.24
N PRO A 51 6.36 4.36 -4.98
CA PRO A 51 6.89 3.66 -6.14
C PRO A 51 7.69 2.43 -5.68
N MET A 52 7.76 1.41 -6.53
CA MET A 52 8.48 0.18 -6.24
C MET A 52 9.20 -0.36 -7.47
N ASP A 53 10.27 -1.12 -7.26
CA ASP A 53 10.92 -1.88 -8.34
C ASP A 53 10.11 -3.15 -8.68
N GLU A 54 10.52 -3.83 -9.75
CA GLU A 54 9.84 -5.03 -10.24
C GLU A 54 9.86 -6.19 -9.23
N ARG A 55 10.99 -6.39 -8.54
CA ARG A 55 11.11 -7.46 -7.55
C ARG A 55 10.16 -7.24 -6.37
N HIS A 56 10.10 -6.02 -5.86
CA HIS A 56 9.23 -5.65 -4.74
C HIS A 56 7.76 -5.57 -5.16
N GLN A 57 7.46 -5.31 -6.43
CA GLN A 57 6.11 -5.44 -6.98
C GLN A 57 5.58 -6.87 -6.80
N TRP A 58 6.36 -7.91 -7.12
CA TRP A 58 5.92 -9.30 -6.93
C TRP A 58 5.62 -9.64 -5.46
N PHE A 59 6.46 -9.16 -4.55
CA PHE A 59 6.20 -9.31 -3.12
C PHE A 59 4.95 -8.54 -2.66
N ALA A 60 4.73 -7.33 -3.19
CA ALA A 60 3.56 -6.53 -2.88
C ALA A 60 2.27 -7.16 -3.43
N LEU A 61 2.30 -7.75 -4.64
CA LEU A 61 1.18 -8.50 -5.20
C LEU A 61 0.80 -9.67 -4.29
N ALA A 62 1.78 -10.49 -3.90
CA ALA A 62 1.55 -11.61 -2.99
C ALA A 62 1.02 -11.15 -1.62
N TYR A 63 1.59 -10.07 -1.07
CA TYR A 63 1.14 -9.47 0.17
C TYR A 63 -0.33 -9.02 0.10
N VAL A 64 -0.71 -8.31 -0.97
CA VAL A 64 -2.06 -7.78 -1.16
C VAL A 64 -3.09 -8.91 -1.29
N GLU A 65 -2.80 -9.93 -2.08
CA GLU A 65 -3.72 -11.05 -2.29
C GLU A 65 -3.84 -11.97 -1.07
N ARG A 66 -2.81 -12.06 -0.24
CA ARG A 66 -2.86 -12.82 1.03
C ARG A 66 -3.50 -12.05 2.18
N ASN A 67 -3.71 -10.74 2.05
CA ASN A 67 -4.29 -9.94 3.15
C ASN A 67 -5.66 -10.45 3.64
N PRO A 68 -6.61 -10.86 2.77
CA PRO A 68 -7.87 -11.44 3.21
C PRO A 68 -7.70 -12.73 4.02
N LEU A 69 -6.77 -13.59 3.63
CA LEU A 69 -6.40 -14.80 4.38
C LEU A 69 -5.81 -14.43 5.74
N ARG A 70 -4.83 -13.52 5.76
CA ARG A 70 -4.19 -13.02 6.98
C ARG A 70 -5.17 -12.35 7.94
N ALA A 71 -6.22 -11.72 7.41
CA ALA A 71 -7.28 -11.09 8.18
C ALA A 71 -8.38 -12.06 8.64
N GLY A 72 -8.26 -13.36 8.33
CA GLY A 72 -9.25 -14.38 8.70
C GLY A 72 -10.58 -14.25 7.96
N LEU A 73 -10.62 -13.54 6.83
CA LEU A 73 -11.86 -13.33 6.06
C LEU A 73 -12.19 -14.54 5.17
N VAL A 74 -11.16 -15.28 4.74
CA VAL A 74 -11.26 -16.46 3.89
C VAL A 74 -10.19 -17.47 4.29
N ALA A 75 -10.43 -18.76 4.02
CA ALA A 75 -9.43 -19.81 4.21
C ALA A 75 -8.48 -19.98 3.00
N ASP A 76 -8.86 -19.45 1.84
CA ASP A 76 -8.08 -19.47 0.60
C ASP A 76 -8.21 -18.09 -0.07
N PRO A 77 -7.10 -17.41 -0.46
CA PRO A 77 -7.13 -16.16 -1.21
C PRO A 77 -8.06 -16.18 -2.42
N ALA A 78 -8.18 -17.33 -3.10
CA ALA A 78 -9.06 -17.52 -4.27
C ALA A 78 -10.54 -17.25 -3.97
N HIS A 79 -10.96 -17.38 -2.70
CA HIS A 79 -12.35 -17.19 -2.30
C HIS A 79 -12.69 -15.73 -2.02
N TYR A 80 -11.72 -14.81 -2.02
CA TYR A 80 -11.97 -13.40 -1.79
C TYR A 80 -12.27 -12.65 -3.09
N LEU A 81 -13.55 -12.59 -3.43
CA LEU A 81 -14.07 -12.02 -4.69
C LEU A 81 -13.73 -10.53 -4.91
N TRP A 82 -13.37 -9.80 -3.85
CA TRP A 82 -12.99 -8.38 -3.92
C TRP A 82 -11.47 -8.19 -4.04
N SER A 83 -10.81 -9.06 -4.80
CA SER A 83 -9.37 -9.00 -5.11
C SER A 83 -9.08 -9.52 -6.51
N SER A 84 -7.82 -9.41 -6.95
CA SER A 84 -7.34 -10.02 -8.20
C SER A 84 -7.04 -11.51 -8.07
N ALA A 85 -7.01 -12.06 -6.84
CA ALA A 85 -6.63 -13.45 -6.61
C ALA A 85 -7.51 -14.47 -7.35
N PRO A 86 -8.86 -14.36 -7.39
CA PRO A 86 -9.69 -15.30 -8.14
C PRO A 86 -9.31 -15.37 -9.62
N ALA A 87 -9.09 -14.22 -10.26
CA ALA A 87 -8.69 -14.14 -11.66
C ALA A 87 -7.28 -14.73 -11.89
N ARG A 88 -6.32 -14.38 -11.01
CA ARG A 88 -4.96 -14.95 -11.06
C ARG A 88 -4.88 -16.44 -10.73
N PHE A 89 -5.96 -17.01 -10.19
CA PHE A 89 -6.07 -18.44 -9.89
C PHE A 89 -6.82 -19.21 -10.98
N GLY A 90 -7.03 -18.59 -12.16
CA GLY A 90 -7.69 -19.20 -13.31
C GLY A 90 -9.20 -18.95 -13.37
N GLY A 91 -9.73 -18.11 -12.48
CA GLY A 91 -11.11 -17.62 -12.55
C GLY A 91 -11.29 -16.46 -13.53
N LEU A 92 -12.52 -15.96 -13.61
CA LEU A 92 -12.86 -14.79 -14.42
C LEU A 92 -12.53 -13.49 -13.66
N ASP A 93 -12.11 -12.46 -14.39
CA ASP A 93 -12.13 -11.08 -13.90
C ASP A 93 -13.45 -10.40 -14.28
N PRO A 94 -14.40 -10.23 -13.35
CA PRO A 94 -15.67 -9.56 -13.65
C PRO A 94 -15.51 -8.05 -13.84
N SER A 95 -14.40 -7.46 -13.37
CA SER A 95 -14.22 -6.01 -13.36
C SER A 95 -13.77 -5.45 -14.70
N SER A 96 -13.09 -6.27 -15.53
CA SER A 96 -12.44 -5.87 -16.78
C SER A 96 -11.44 -4.72 -16.64
N ILE A 97 -11.06 -4.36 -15.41
CA ILE A 97 -10.04 -3.33 -15.13
C ILE A 97 -8.69 -3.94 -14.78
N LEU A 98 -8.62 -5.25 -14.55
CA LEU A 98 -7.39 -5.94 -14.20
C LEU A 98 -6.55 -6.19 -15.45
N ASP A 99 -5.47 -5.42 -15.61
CA ASP A 99 -4.42 -5.77 -16.56
C ASP A 99 -3.59 -6.94 -16.02
N GLN A 100 -3.63 -8.05 -16.75
CA GLN A 100 -2.90 -9.27 -16.40
C GLN A 100 -1.67 -9.50 -17.28
N SER A 101 -1.42 -8.67 -18.30
CA SER A 101 -0.40 -8.92 -19.33
C SER A 101 1.01 -9.11 -18.75
N LEU A 102 1.45 -8.19 -17.88
CA LEU A 102 2.76 -8.27 -17.21
C LEU A 102 2.86 -9.45 -16.23
N TRP A 103 1.76 -9.84 -15.61
CA TRP A 103 1.75 -10.97 -14.69
C TRP A 103 1.80 -12.30 -15.46
N GLN A 104 0.99 -12.42 -16.54
CA GLN A 104 0.92 -13.61 -17.40
C GLN A 104 2.21 -13.86 -18.18
N SER A 105 3.03 -12.85 -18.42
CA SER A 105 4.31 -13.02 -19.11
C SER A 105 5.40 -13.67 -18.24
N GLN A 106 5.22 -13.69 -16.91
CA GLN A 106 6.21 -14.19 -15.96
C GLN A 106 5.67 -15.29 -15.04
N CYS A 107 4.35 -15.45 -14.95
CA CYS A 107 3.70 -16.37 -14.04
C CYS A 107 2.39 -16.91 -14.63
N ASP A 108 1.92 -18.02 -14.08
CA ASP A 108 0.67 -18.67 -14.45
C ASP A 108 -0.14 -19.01 -13.18
N PRO A 109 -1.44 -19.33 -13.31
CA PRO A 109 -2.28 -19.60 -12.16
C PRO A 109 -1.81 -20.72 -11.22
N HIS A 110 -1.21 -21.78 -11.79
CA HIS A 110 -0.73 -22.91 -10.99
C HIS A 110 0.50 -22.50 -10.19
N SER A 111 1.49 -21.90 -10.85
CA SER A 111 2.70 -21.40 -10.20
C SER A 111 2.38 -20.34 -9.14
N TRP A 112 1.44 -19.44 -9.42
CA TRP A 112 1.08 -18.39 -8.48
C TRP A 112 0.38 -18.92 -7.22
N ARG A 113 -0.53 -19.89 -7.38
CA ARG A 113 -1.12 -20.60 -6.24
C ARG A 113 -0.02 -21.27 -5.39
N ALA A 114 0.92 -21.97 -6.02
CA ALA A 114 2.04 -22.59 -5.32
C ALA A 114 2.90 -21.56 -4.57
N ILE A 115 3.20 -20.42 -5.19
CA ILE A 115 3.93 -19.30 -4.56
C ILE A 115 3.18 -18.80 -3.31
N LEU A 116 1.89 -18.49 -3.42
CA LEU A 116 1.14 -17.95 -2.27
C LEU A 116 0.97 -18.97 -1.13
N SER A 117 0.88 -20.26 -1.45
CA SER A 117 0.83 -21.33 -0.46
C SER A 117 2.17 -21.59 0.22
N ALA A 118 3.29 -21.51 -0.52
CA ALA A 118 4.64 -21.74 0.00
C ALA A 118 5.24 -20.50 0.69
N LEU A 119 4.69 -19.32 0.45
CA LEU A 119 5.21 -18.07 1.00
C LEU A 119 5.05 -18.05 2.53
N SER A 120 6.15 -18.15 3.26
CA SER A 120 6.16 -17.87 4.69
C SER A 120 5.90 -16.38 4.95
N PRO A 121 5.15 -16.00 6.00
CA PRO A 121 5.07 -14.61 6.41
C PRO A 121 6.48 -14.05 6.66
N ASP A 122 6.85 -12.99 5.95
CA ASP A 122 8.07 -12.23 6.19
C ASP A 122 7.69 -10.91 6.84
N GLU A 123 7.66 -10.90 8.18
CA GLU A 123 7.23 -9.74 8.95
C GLU A 123 8.06 -8.48 8.63
N ALA A 124 9.35 -8.65 8.33
CA ALA A 124 10.24 -7.54 8.02
C ALA A 124 9.91 -6.92 6.66
N LEU A 125 9.71 -7.75 5.62
CA LEU A 125 9.31 -7.29 4.30
C LEU A 125 7.90 -6.69 4.31
N GLU A 126 6.94 -7.34 4.96
CA GLU A 126 5.58 -6.81 5.07
C GLU A 126 5.56 -5.48 5.82
N LYS A 127 6.38 -5.32 6.87
CA LYS A 127 6.55 -4.06 7.57
C LYS A 127 7.14 -3.00 6.66
N ARG A 128 8.14 -3.33 5.84
CA ARG A 128 8.71 -2.42 4.82
C ARG A 128 7.65 -1.98 3.82
N ILE A 129 6.83 -2.88 3.29
CA ILE A 129 5.72 -2.55 2.39
C ILE A 129 4.77 -1.53 3.04
N ARG A 130 4.34 -1.77 4.28
CA ARG A 130 3.45 -0.87 5.01
C ARG A 130 4.09 0.50 5.28
N ASP A 131 5.34 0.52 5.73
CA ASP A 131 6.05 1.75 6.07
C ASP A 131 6.34 2.61 4.83
N SER A 132 6.81 1.99 3.74
CA SER A 132 7.02 2.67 2.45
C SER A 132 5.71 3.25 1.94
N THR A 133 4.63 2.46 1.93
CA THR A 133 3.31 2.94 1.50
C THR A 133 2.87 4.16 2.30
N ARG A 134 2.91 4.08 3.64
CA ARG A 134 2.46 5.16 4.54
C ARG A 134 3.31 6.43 4.42
N THR A 135 4.61 6.30 4.20
CA THR A 135 5.53 7.45 4.12
C THR A 135 5.67 8.00 2.71
N GLY A 136 5.19 7.27 1.70
CA GLY A 136 5.39 7.57 0.30
C GLY A 136 6.81 7.31 -0.22
N ARG A 137 7.68 6.75 0.61
CA ARG A 137 9.07 6.48 0.23
C ARG A 137 9.17 5.26 -0.67
N PRO A 138 10.06 5.27 -1.68
CA PRO A 138 10.22 4.16 -2.59
C PRO A 138 10.53 2.84 -1.89
N LEU A 139 10.01 1.74 -2.45
CA LEU A 139 10.29 0.37 -2.01
C LEU A 139 11.08 -0.33 -3.11
N GLY A 140 12.39 -0.43 -2.95
CA GLY A 140 13.22 -1.13 -3.91
C GLY A 140 14.58 -1.51 -3.35
N ASP A 141 15.38 -2.14 -4.19
CA ASP A 141 16.80 -2.40 -3.95
C ASP A 141 17.66 -1.13 -4.07
N GLU A 142 18.95 -1.26 -3.76
CA GLU A 142 19.86 -0.11 -3.74
C GLU A 142 20.08 0.51 -5.12
N SER A 143 20.04 -0.27 -6.20
CA SER A 143 20.21 0.26 -7.56
C SER A 143 19.00 1.08 -7.98
N PHE A 144 17.78 0.62 -7.71
CA PHE A 144 16.55 1.38 -7.94
C PHE A 144 16.53 2.67 -7.11
N LEU A 145 16.90 2.61 -5.83
CA LEU A 145 16.95 3.78 -4.97
C LEU A 145 17.99 4.80 -5.44
N ALA A 146 19.19 4.36 -5.82
CA ALA A 146 20.23 5.23 -6.37
C ALA A 146 19.79 5.90 -7.68
N GLN A 147 19.10 5.15 -8.55
CA GLN A 147 18.55 5.70 -9.79
C GLN A 147 17.52 6.79 -9.51
N LEU A 148 16.58 6.55 -8.58
CA LEU A 148 15.58 7.56 -8.22
C LEU A 148 16.21 8.80 -7.57
N GLU A 149 17.24 8.64 -6.74
CA GLU A 149 17.94 9.77 -6.09
C GLU A 149 18.62 10.70 -7.08
N SER A 150 19.03 10.20 -8.24
CA SER A 150 19.62 11.02 -9.31
C SER A 150 18.63 12.06 -9.86
N THR A 151 17.33 11.77 -9.80
CA THR A 151 16.26 12.62 -10.33
C THR A 151 15.51 13.35 -9.22
N TYR A 152 15.28 12.68 -8.10
CA TYR A 152 14.51 13.16 -6.97
C TYR A 152 15.39 13.18 -5.71
N PRO A 153 15.91 14.35 -5.30
CA PRO A 153 16.71 14.43 -4.08
C PRO A 153 15.84 14.14 -2.84
N HIS A 154 16.45 13.55 -1.80
CA HIS A 154 15.84 13.26 -0.49
C HIS A 154 14.71 12.21 -0.45
N ILE A 155 14.71 11.21 -1.33
CA ILE A 155 13.74 10.08 -1.26
C ILE A 155 13.97 9.15 -0.05
N ARG A 156 15.20 9.11 0.48
CA ARG A 156 15.56 8.33 1.67
C ARG A 156 15.25 9.10 2.97
N PRO A 157 15.06 8.40 4.11
CA PRO A 157 14.97 9.08 5.39
C PRO A 157 16.26 9.82 5.70
N ASN A 158 16.18 11.13 5.94
CA ASN A 158 17.29 11.87 6.54
C ASN A 158 17.64 11.27 7.90
N LYS A 159 18.92 11.35 8.28
CA LYS A 159 19.35 11.00 9.65
C LYS A 159 18.45 11.72 10.64
N ARG A 160 17.90 10.98 11.62
CA ARG A 160 17.11 11.58 12.70
C ARG A 160 17.96 12.70 13.32
N GLY A 161 17.37 13.89 13.44
CA GLY A 161 18.03 15.01 14.10
C GLY A 161 18.44 14.64 15.54
N PRO A 162 19.45 15.30 16.10
CA PRO A 162 19.89 15.06 17.46
C PRO A 162 18.72 15.20 18.45
N LYS A 163 18.66 14.31 19.45
CA LYS A 163 17.63 14.34 20.49
C LYS A 163 17.68 15.71 21.20
N PRO A 164 16.55 16.40 21.42
CA PRO A 164 16.55 17.66 22.17
C PRO A 164 17.20 17.45 23.53
N LYS A 165 18.08 18.37 23.94
CA LYS A 165 18.60 18.35 25.33
C LYS A 165 17.41 18.49 26.28
N PRO A 166 17.33 17.69 27.36
CA PRO A 166 16.30 17.90 28.36
C PRO A 166 16.41 19.33 28.88
N ALA A 167 15.29 20.05 28.89
CA ALA A 167 15.25 21.40 29.41
C ALA A 167 15.69 21.35 30.88
N SER A 168 16.75 22.06 31.22
CA SER A 168 17.16 22.25 32.62
C SER A 168 16.07 23.06 33.30
N CYS A 169 15.28 22.41 34.13
CA CYS A 169 14.31 23.07 34.99
C CYS A 169 15.09 23.81 36.09
N THR A 170 15.51 25.05 35.83
CA THR A 170 15.97 25.95 36.89
C THR A 170 14.76 26.38 37.69
N ALA A 171 14.50 25.64 38.78
CA ALA A 171 13.60 26.10 39.83
C ALA A 171 14.26 27.29 40.54
N SER A 172 13.85 28.50 40.16
CA SER A 172 14.20 29.72 40.88
C SER A 172 13.45 29.72 42.21
N ALA A 173 14.10 29.26 43.28
CA ALA A 173 13.63 29.48 44.63
C ALA A 173 13.84 30.96 44.99
N GLN A 174 12.85 31.80 44.73
CA GLN A 174 12.77 33.13 45.31
C GLN A 174 12.25 33.00 46.74
N GLY A 175 13.16 33.13 47.71
CA GLY A 175 12.81 33.31 49.12
C GLY A 175 12.11 34.65 49.32
N VAL A 176 10.89 34.59 49.84
CA VAL A 176 10.14 35.74 50.36
C VAL A 176 10.70 36.06 51.75
N LYS A 177 10.94 37.35 52.00
CA LYS A 177 11.38 37.90 53.29
C LYS A 177 10.30 37.79 54.35
#